data_AF-A0A4U9H7V1-F1
#
_entry.id   AF-A0A4U9H7V1-F1
#
_cell.length_a   1.000
_cell.length_b   1.000
_cell.length_c   1.000
_cell.angle_alpha   90.00
_cell.angle_beta   90.00
_cell.angle_gamma   90.00
#
_symmetry.space_group_name_H-M   'P 1'
#
loop_
_entity.id
_entity.type
_entity.pdbx_description
1 polymer ?
#
loop_
_entity_poly.entity_id
_entity_poly.type
_entity_poly.pdbx_seq_one_letter_code
_entity_poly.pdbx_strand_id
1 'polypeptide(L)'
;MKHRDSSRLDELYSMADDLAQRFSTEGFYIHRNGNNVAWVPQPVEKGLAATWLLDKLRAERGVFPVIGLGDSLSDHRFMKLCSWFAIPHQSQFADAIARRIFGEK
;
A
#
# COMPACT_ATOMS: atom_id res chain seq x y z
N MET A 1 -6.42 5.84 -10.03
CA MET A 1 -6.38 6.08 -11.48
C MET A 1 -5.42 5.09 -12.12
N LYS A 2 -5.77 4.55 -13.28
CA LYS A 2 -4.93 3.67 -14.08
C LYS A 2 -4.85 4.21 -15.51
N HIS A 3 -3.71 4.08 -16.16
CA HIS A 3 -3.60 4.34 -17.59
C HIS A 3 -4.20 3.17 -18.38
N ARG A 4 -4.78 3.43 -19.56
CA ARG A 4 -5.40 2.36 -20.39
C ARG A 4 -4.36 1.41 -20.97
N ASP A 5 -3.19 1.94 -21.30
CA ASP A 5 -2.01 1.17 -21.68
C ASP A 5 -1.08 1.05 -20.46
N SER A 6 -0.92 -0.17 -19.94
CA SER A 6 -0.13 -0.44 -18.73
C SER A 6 1.38 -0.26 -18.91
N SER A 7 1.86 -0.11 -20.14
CA SER A 7 3.28 0.16 -20.43
C SER A 7 3.64 1.65 -20.27
N ARG A 8 2.65 2.55 -20.29
CA ARG A 8 2.84 4.00 -20.25
C ARG A 8 2.89 4.52 -18.80
N LEU A 9 3.77 3.94 -17.99
CA LEU A 9 3.91 4.31 -16.58
C LEU A 9 4.44 5.73 -16.41
N ASP A 10 5.35 6.16 -17.27
CA ASP A 10 5.93 7.50 -17.20
C ASP A 10 4.88 8.59 -17.46
N GLU A 11 3.95 8.38 -18.39
CA GLU A 11 2.84 9.30 -18.63
C GLU A 11 1.92 9.38 -17.41
N LEU A 12 1.60 8.24 -16.81
CA LEU A 12 0.79 8.15 -15.59
C LEU A 12 1.44 8.92 -14.43
N TYR A 13 2.74 8.73 -14.23
CA TYR A 13 3.48 9.36 -13.13
C TYR A 13 3.75 10.84 -13.37
N SER A 14 4.08 11.25 -14.60
CA SER A 14 4.21 12.67 -14.96
C SER A 14 2.91 13.42 -14.71
N MET A 15 1.76 12.85 -15.13
CA MET A 15 0.46 13.47 -14.87
C MET A 15 0.16 13.57 -13.36
N ALA A 16 0.58 12.56 -12.58
CA ALA A 16 0.41 12.59 -11.13
C ALA A 16 1.30 13.62 -10.43
N ASP A 17 2.53 13.79 -10.90
CA ASP A 17 3.44 14.82 -10.39
C ASP A 17 2.91 16.21 -10.71
N ASP A 18 2.41 16.44 -11.93
CA ASP A 18 1.78 17.69 -12.34
C ASP A 18 0.57 18.05 -11.46
N LEU A 19 -0.30 17.07 -11.16
CA LEU A 19 -1.44 17.29 -10.27
C LEU A 19 -0.99 17.61 -8.83
N ALA A 20 0.03 16.91 -8.32
CA ALA A 20 0.54 17.14 -6.97
C ALA A 20 1.21 18.52 -6.80
N GLN A 21 1.68 19.12 -7.89
CA GLN A 21 2.20 20.50 -7.88
C GLN A 21 1.09 21.55 -7.97
N ARG A 22 -0.02 21.25 -8.66
CA ARG A 22 -1.13 22.20 -8.87
C ARG A 22 -2.14 22.22 -7.75
N PHE A 23 -2.31 21.12 -7.03
CA PHE A 23 -3.31 20.97 -5.97
C PHE A 23 -2.64 20.60 -4.65
N SER A 24 -3.15 21.17 -3.55
CA SER A 24 -2.71 20.76 -2.21
C SER A 24 -2.97 19.27 -2.01
N THR A 25 -1.97 18.59 -1.47
CA THR A 25 -2.05 17.17 -1.08
C THR A 25 -2.20 17.01 0.43
N GLU A 26 -2.42 18.11 1.15
CA GLU A 26 -2.64 18.11 2.59
C GLU A 26 -3.87 17.25 2.95
N GLY A 27 -3.71 16.37 3.94
CA GLY A 27 -4.74 15.41 4.34
C GLY A 27 -4.87 14.20 3.42
N PHE A 28 -4.02 14.05 2.41
CA PHE A 28 -3.96 12.86 1.55
C PHE A 28 -2.60 12.18 1.63
N TYR A 29 -2.56 10.89 1.36
CA TYR A 29 -1.35 10.19 0.97
C TYR A 29 -1.46 9.74 -0.48
N ILE A 30 -0.33 9.76 -1.20
CA ILE A 30 -0.28 9.34 -2.60
C ILE A 30 0.24 7.91 -2.65
N HIS A 31 -0.61 7.00 -3.13
CA HIS A 31 -0.23 5.63 -3.40
C HIS A 31 0.14 5.49 -4.88
N ARG A 32 1.33 4.93 -5.17
CA ARG A 32 1.81 4.62 -6.52
C ARG A 32 2.30 3.18 -6.53
N ASN A 33 1.76 2.34 -7.41
CA ASN A 33 2.23 0.96 -7.61
C ASN A 33 1.89 0.49 -9.04
N GLY A 34 2.91 0.37 -9.89
CA GLY A 34 2.75 0.03 -11.31
C GLY A 34 1.77 0.97 -12.02
N ASN A 35 0.86 0.40 -12.83
CA ASN A 35 -0.16 1.15 -13.56
C ASN A 35 -1.32 1.61 -12.64
N ASN A 36 -1.00 2.16 -11.46
CA ASN A 36 -1.98 2.66 -10.51
C ASN A 36 -1.41 3.81 -9.67
N VAL A 37 -2.11 4.95 -9.68
CA VAL A 37 -1.87 6.09 -8.78
C VAL A 37 -3.17 6.48 -8.09
N ALA A 38 -3.14 6.73 -6.78
CA ALA A 38 -4.30 7.20 -6.02
C ALA A 38 -3.90 8.26 -4.99
N TRP A 39 -4.71 9.32 -4.90
CA TRP A 39 -4.71 10.23 -3.77
C TRP A 39 -5.79 9.75 -2.82
N VAL A 40 -5.38 9.34 -1.64
CA VAL A 40 -6.28 8.72 -0.67
C VAL A 40 -6.31 9.61 0.58
N PRO A 41 -7.50 10.05 1.04
CA PRO A 41 -7.60 10.79 2.29
C PRO A 41 -6.96 9.99 3.43
N GLN A 42 -6.23 10.66 4.32
CA GLN A 42 -5.54 10.03 5.45
C GLN A 42 -6.44 9.10 6.30
N PRO A 43 -7.73 9.40 6.56
CA PRO A 43 -8.60 8.49 7.29
C PRO A 43 -8.94 7.19 6.54
N VAL A 44 -8.79 7.15 5.22
CA VAL A 44 -9.09 5.96 4.40
C VAL A 44 -7.83 5.12 4.28
N GLU A 45 -7.61 4.23 5.25
CA GLU A 45 -6.38 3.45 5.33
C GLU A 45 -6.65 1.99 5.72
N LYS A 46 -6.02 1.04 5.01
CA LYS A 46 -6.26 -0.40 5.20
C LYS A 46 -5.95 -0.87 6.63
N GLY A 47 -4.92 -0.32 7.28
CA GLY A 47 -4.55 -0.64 8.65
C GLY A 47 -5.57 -0.16 9.68
N LEU A 48 -6.24 0.97 9.45
CA LEU A 48 -7.36 1.41 10.31
C LEU A 48 -8.53 0.44 10.20
N ALA A 49 -8.92 0.07 8.98
CA ALA A 49 -9.99 -0.89 8.74
C ALA A 49 -9.67 -2.29 9.31
N ALA A 50 -8.43 -2.76 9.12
CA ALA A 50 -7.98 -4.05 9.64
C ALA A 50 -7.91 -4.06 11.17
N THR A 51 -7.44 -2.98 11.81
CA THR A 51 -7.47 -2.83 13.27
C THR A 51 -8.90 -3.01 13.79
N TRP A 52 -9.85 -2.24 13.26
CA TRP A 52 -11.25 -2.31 13.68
C TRP A 52 -11.83 -3.74 13.52
N LEU A 53 -11.55 -4.38 12.38
CA LEU A 53 -12.05 -5.73 12.11
C LEU A 53 -11.44 -6.76 13.07
N LEU A 54 -10.13 -6.71 13.29
CA LEU A 54 -9.43 -7.62 14.19
C LEU A 54 -9.90 -7.46 15.63
N ASP A 55 -10.10 -6.22 16.10
CA ASP A 55 -10.59 -5.96 17.45
C ASP A 55 -12.00 -6.52 17.65
N LYS A 56 -12.88 -6.29 16.67
CA LYS A 56 -14.23 -6.87 16.69
C LYS A 56 -14.20 -8.40 16.75
N LEU A 57 -13.42 -9.04 15.87
CA LEU A 57 -13.34 -10.50 15.81
C LEU A 57 -12.70 -11.09 17.09
N ARG A 58 -11.72 -10.40 17.68
CA ARG A 58 -11.09 -10.82 18.94
C ARG A 58 -12.05 -10.72 20.12
N ALA A 59 -12.88 -9.69 20.16
CA ALA A 59 -13.92 -9.56 21.17
C ALA A 59 -14.97 -10.67 21.06
N GLU A 60 -15.33 -11.07 19.84
CA GLU A 60 -16.34 -12.12 19.60
C GLU A 60 -15.81 -13.54 19.84
N ARG A 61 -14.53 -13.80 19.54
CA ARG A 61 -14.01 -15.18 19.37
C ARG A 61 -12.73 -15.46 20.14
N GLY A 62 -12.18 -14.47 20.84
CA GLY A 62 -10.85 -14.53 21.46
C GLY A 62 -9.71 -14.27 20.48
N VAL A 63 -8.47 -14.44 20.94
CA VAL A 63 -7.28 -14.24 20.11
C VAL A 63 -7.05 -15.45 19.20
N PHE A 64 -6.77 -15.21 17.93
CA PHE A 64 -6.48 -16.25 16.94
C PHE A 64 -5.29 -15.84 16.04
N PRO A 65 -4.59 -16.82 15.43
CA PRO A 65 -3.56 -16.56 14.44
C PRO A 65 -4.09 -15.79 13.22
N VAL A 66 -3.33 -14.80 12.76
CA VAL A 66 -3.69 -13.99 11.58
C VAL A 66 -2.54 -14.00 10.57
N ILE A 67 -2.87 -14.25 9.30
CA ILE A 67 -1.93 -14.18 8.18
C ILE A 67 -2.31 -12.99 7.29
N GLY A 68 -1.37 -12.06 7.09
CA GLY A 68 -1.50 -10.95 6.15
C GLY A 68 -0.79 -11.24 4.83
N LEU A 69 -1.39 -10.84 3.71
CA LEU A 69 -0.79 -11.00 2.38
C LEU A 69 -0.88 -9.66 1.64
N GLY A 70 0.24 -9.16 1.13
CA GLY A 70 0.27 -7.85 0.46
C GLY A 70 1.52 -7.67 -0.40
N ASP A 71 1.36 -6.89 -1.46
CA ASP A 71 2.40 -6.61 -2.46
C ASP A 71 2.90 -5.16 -2.41
N SER A 72 2.06 -4.25 -1.92
CA SER A 72 2.36 -2.82 -1.91
C SER A 72 3.03 -2.38 -0.62
N LEU A 73 3.87 -1.35 -0.66
CA LEU A 73 4.46 -0.77 0.56
C LEU A 73 3.39 -0.26 1.56
N SER A 74 2.28 0.25 1.04
CA SER A 74 1.15 0.70 1.87
C SER A 74 0.47 -0.44 2.64
N ASP A 75 0.60 -1.68 2.17
CA ASP A 75 -0.02 -2.85 2.81
C ASP A 75 0.68 -3.22 4.12
N HIS A 76 1.93 -2.80 4.32
CA HIS A 76 2.66 -2.99 5.57
C HIS A 76 1.83 -2.55 6.80
N ARG A 77 1.01 -1.51 6.65
CA ARG A 77 0.23 -0.94 7.76
C ARG A 77 -0.80 -1.90 8.34
N PHE A 78 -1.45 -2.71 7.51
CA PHE A 78 -2.33 -3.76 8.01
C PHE A 78 -1.56 -5.06 8.27
N MET A 79 -0.56 -5.38 7.43
CA MET A 79 0.20 -6.64 7.57
C MET A 79 0.94 -6.72 8.90
N LYS A 80 1.42 -5.60 9.45
CA LYS A 80 2.06 -5.56 10.78
C LYS A 80 1.10 -5.87 11.95
N LEU A 81 -0.20 -5.92 11.72
CA LEU A 81 -1.21 -6.28 12.72
C LEU A 81 -1.41 -7.81 12.79
N CYS A 82 -0.91 -8.53 11.81
CA CYS A 82 -1.02 -9.98 11.68
C CYS A 82 0.07 -10.69 12.50
N SER A 83 -0.15 -11.96 12.83
CA SER A 83 0.85 -12.81 13.49
C SER A 83 2.02 -13.13 12.56
N TRP A 84 1.69 -13.34 11.28
CA TRP A 84 2.64 -13.45 10.18
C TRP A 84 2.11 -12.66 9.00
N PHE A 85 3.02 -12.24 8.12
CA PHE A 85 2.64 -11.79 6.80
C PHE A 85 3.57 -12.36 5.74
N ALA A 86 3.06 -12.54 4.53
CA ALA A 86 3.84 -12.94 3.38
C ALA A 86 3.74 -11.90 2.26
N ILE A 87 4.85 -11.75 1.56
CA ILE A 87 5.03 -10.80 0.47
C ILE A 87 5.34 -11.61 -0.79
N PRO A 88 4.65 -11.39 -1.92
CA PRO A 88 5.00 -12.02 -3.19
C PRO A 88 6.42 -11.62 -3.62
N HIS A 89 7.20 -12.56 -4.16
CA HIS A 89 8.57 -12.31 -4.61
C HIS A 89 8.67 -11.18 -5.65
N GLN A 90 7.77 -11.14 -6.62
CA GLN A 90 7.71 -10.09 -7.64
C GLN A 90 6.71 -9.01 -7.22
N SER A 91 7.07 -8.21 -6.23
CA SER A 91 6.21 -7.15 -5.69
C SER A 91 6.97 -5.88 -5.37
N GLN A 92 6.25 -4.75 -5.33
CA GLN A 92 6.80 -3.47 -4.92
C GLN A 92 7.47 -3.56 -3.54
N PHE A 93 6.88 -4.31 -2.62
CA PHE A 93 7.44 -4.49 -1.28
C PHE A 93 8.76 -5.29 -1.33
N ALA A 94 8.77 -6.43 -2.01
CA ALA A 94 9.98 -7.24 -2.16
C ALA A 94 11.12 -6.44 -2.82
N ASP A 95 10.83 -5.72 -3.90
CA ASP A 95 11.80 -4.85 -4.59
C ASP A 95 12.34 -3.75 -3.66
N ALA A 96 11.49 -3.18 -2.81
CA ALA A 96 11.91 -2.17 -1.85
C ALA A 96 12.84 -2.73 -0.76
N ILE A 97 12.62 -3.98 -0.32
CA ILE A 97 13.54 -4.69 0.58
C ILE A 97 14.89 -4.89 -0.10
N ALA A 98 14.89 -5.49 -1.30
CA ALA A 98 16.10 -5.76 -2.09
C ALA A 98 16.95 -4.49 -2.28
N ARG A 99 16.32 -3.39 -2.68
CA ARG A 99 17.00 -2.10 -2.91
C ARG A 99 17.48 -1.41 -1.64
N ARG A 100 16.63 -1.33 -0.60
CA ARG A 100 16.92 -0.50 0.57
C ARG A 100 17.76 -1.19 1.63
N ILE A 101 17.65 -2.51 1.73
CA ILE A 101 18.34 -3.30 2.76
C ILE A 101 19.60 -3.93 2.18
N PHE A 102 19.52 -4.47 0.95
CA PHE A 102 20.62 -5.23 0.35
C PHE A 102 21.37 -4.47 -0.76
N GLY A 103 20.87 -3.31 -1.18
CA GLY A 103 21.51 -2.48 -2.21
C GLY A 103 21.48 -3.11 -3.60
N GLU A 104 20.54 -4.04 -3.84
CA GLU A 104 20.34 -4.65 -5.15
C GLU A 104 19.82 -3.60 -6.14
N LYS A 105 20.19 -3.74 -7.42
CA LYS A 105 19.85 -2.78 -8.49
C LYS A 105 18.46 -3.06 -9.06
#